data_AF-A0A4Y8AJF3-F1
#
_entry.id   AF-A0A4Y8AJF3-F1
#
_cell.length_a   1.000
_cell.length_b   1.000
_cell.length_c   1.000
_cell.angle_alpha   90.00
_cell.angle_beta   90.00
_cell.angle_gamma   90.00
#
_symmetry.space_group_name_H-M   'P 1'
#
loop_
_entity.id
_entity.type
_entity.pdbx_description
1 polymer ?
#
loop_
_entity_poly.entity_id
_entity_poly.type
_entity_poly.pdbx_seq_one_letter_code
_entity_poly.pdbx_strand_id
1 'polypeptide(L)' 'MSLQYISDDSGNHTAVIIPINEWNEITAKHEDIKTLLQESVVKSGPKKKPSEFAGILNKELAKQMIVDIEKDRGEWERRF' A
#
# COMPACT_ATOMS: atom_id res chain seq x y z
N MET A 1 -12.98 28.80 -5.80
CA MET A 1 -13.31 28.09 -4.55
C MET A 1 -14.17 28.92 -3.62
N SER A 2 -15.48 28.80 -3.76
CA SER A 2 -16.46 29.21 -2.75
C SER A 2 -16.88 27.95 -1.96
N LEU A 3 -16.11 27.61 -0.92
CA LEU A 3 -16.47 26.49 -0.05
C LEU A 3 -17.59 26.93 0.89
N GLN A 4 -18.69 26.20 0.92
CA GLN A 4 -19.74 26.39 1.93
C GLN A 4 -19.66 25.24 2.93
N TYR A 5 -19.64 25.59 4.21
CA TYR A 5 -19.62 24.63 5.30
C TYR A 5 -21.01 24.53 5.90
N ILE A 6 -21.50 23.30 6.06
CA ILE A 6 -22.68 23.02 6.87
C ILE A 6 -22.16 22.64 8.26
N SER A 7 -22.57 23.41 9.27
CA SER A 7 -22.30 23.09 10.67
C SER A 7 -23.49 22.38 11.31
N ASP A 8 -23.22 21.50 12.27
CA ASP A 8 -24.24 20.96 13.18
C ASP A 8 -24.72 22.03 14.17
N ASP A 9 -25.74 21.71 14.98
CA ASP A 9 -26.27 22.60 16.03
C ASP A 9 -25.23 22.96 17.11
N SER A 10 -24.11 22.25 17.15
CA SER A 10 -22.98 22.51 18.06
C SER A 10 -21.87 23.35 17.41
N GLY A 11 -22.04 23.78 16.15
CA GLY A 11 -21.08 24.59 15.41
C GLY A 11 -19.98 23.80 14.69
N ASN A 12 -19.94 22.47 14.80
CA ASN A 12 -18.93 21.64 14.14
C ASN A 12 -19.26 21.47 12.65
N HIS A 13 -18.29 21.77 11.79
CA HIS A 13 -18.42 21.58 10.36
C HIS A 13 -18.61 20.09 10.02
N THR A 14 -19.82 19.73 9.61
CA THR A 14 -20.23 18.33 9.35
C THR A 14 -20.16 18.00 7.86
N ALA A 15 -20.36 18.98 6.98
CA ALA A 15 -20.25 18.77 5.55
C ALA A 15 -19.70 20.01 4.82
N VAL A 16 -19.08 19.78 3.67
CA VAL A 16 -18.56 20.83 2.78
C VAL A 16 -19.23 20.70 1.42
N ILE A 17 -19.76 21.79 0.91
CA ILE A 17 -20.34 21.87 -0.43
C ILE A 17 -19.28 22.45 -1.36
N ILE A 18 -19.02 21.73 -2.46
CA ILE A 18 -18.05 22.09 -3.48
C ILE A 18 -18.75 22.01 -4.85
N PRO A 19 -18.55 22.98 -5.76
CA PRO A 19 -19.01 22.85 -7.14
C PRO A 19 -18.45 21.60 -7.81
N ILE A 20 -19.27 20.90 -8.59
CA ILE A 20 -18.88 19.62 -9.20
C ILE A 20 -17.64 19.73 -10.10
N ASN A 21 -17.45 20.87 -10.76
CA ASN A 21 -16.29 21.11 -11.61
C ASN A 21 -14.98 21.14 -10.80
N GLU A 22 -14.99 21.80 -9.64
CA GLU A 22 -13.84 21.86 -8.75
C GLU A 22 -13.56 20.48 -8.13
N TRP A 23 -14.59 19.72 -7.77
CA TRP A 23 -14.45 18.34 -7.30
C TRP A 23 -13.80 17.43 -8.36
N ASN A 24 -14.21 17.56 -9.62
CA ASN A 24 -13.64 16.80 -10.72
C ASN A 24 -12.15 17.14 -10.94
N GLU A 25 -11.76 18.42 -10.83
CA GLU A 25 -10.35 18.82 -10.92
C GLU A 25 -9.50 18.25 -9.77
N ILE A 26 -10.01 18.28 -8.54
CA ILE A 26 -9.32 17.72 -7.37
C ILE A 26 -9.15 16.21 -7.53
N THR A 27 -10.22 15.51 -7.90
CA THR A 27 -10.19 14.05 -8.05
C THR A 27 -9.34 13.59 -9.24
N ALA A 28 -9.24 14.38 -10.31
CA ALA A 28 -8.33 14.10 -11.42
C ALA A 28 -6.86 14.29 -11.02
N LYS A 29 -6.53 15.33 -10.23
CA LYS A 29 -5.17 15.54 -9.73
C LYS A 29 -4.71 14.45 -8.76
N HIS A 30 -5.65 13.85 -8.02
CA HIS A 30 -5.40 12.82 -7.02
C HIS A 30 -5.77 11.40 -7.49
N GLU A 31 -5.75 11.16 -8.81
CA GLU A 31 -6.03 9.84 -9.37
C GLU A 31 -4.96 8.80 -8.97
N ASP A 32 -3.73 9.25 -8.71
CA ASP A 32 -2.64 8.48 -8.13
C ASP A 32 -3.02 7.82 -6.79
N ILE A 33 -3.80 8.51 -5.94
CA ILE A 33 -4.29 7.97 -4.66
C ILE A 33 -5.25 6.80 -4.89
N LYS A 34 -6.05 6.81 -5.96
CA LYS A 34 -6.94 5.69 -6.29
C LYS A 34 -6.17 4.43 -6.64
N THR A 35 -5.04 4.57 -7.33
CA THR A 35 -4.14 3.46 -7.66
C THR A 35 -3.56 2.84 -6.39
N LEU A 36 -3.13 3.65 -5.42
CA LEU A 36 -2.61 3.18 -4.13
C LEU A 36 -3.69 2.47 -3.30
N LEU A 37 -4.93 2.98 -3.31
CA LEU A 37 -6.06 2.32 -2.65
C LEU A 37 -6.41 1.00 -3.33
N GLN A 38 -6.44 0.94 -4.66
CA GLN A 38 -6.64 -0.31 -5.40
C GLN A 38 -5.55 -1.33 -5.10
N GLU A 39 -4.29 -0.94 -5.01
CA GLU A 39 -3.22 -1.86 -4.58
C GLU A 39 -3.46 -2.41 -3.17
N SER A 40 -3.98 -1.60 -2.24
CA SER A 40 -4.30 -2.06 -0.88
C SER A 40 -5.47 -3.05 -0.86
N VAL A 41 -6.48 -2.85 -1.71
CA VAL A 41 -7.63 -3.75 -1.87
C VAL A 41 -7.23 -5.02 -2.62
N VAL A 42 -6.39 -4.93 -3.65
CA VAL A 42 -5.88 -6.08 -4.43
C VAL A 42 -4.90 -6.91 -3.59
N LYS A 43 -4.12 -6.30 -2.69
CA LYS A 43 -3.29 -7.01 -1.70
C LYS A 43 -4.12 -7.74 -0.63
N SER A 44 -5.43 -7.46 -0.53
CA SER A 44 -6.39 -8.24 0.27
C SER A 44 -7.01 -9.43 -0.49
N GLY A 45 -6.45 -9.80 -1.65
CA GLY A 45 -6.72 -11.11 -2.27
C GLY A 45 -6.60 -12.25 -1.26
N PRO A 46 -7.26 -13.41 -1.49
CA PRO A 46 -7.31 -14.49 -0.52
C PRO A 46 -5.89 -14.83 -0.07
N LYS A 47 -5.61 -14.63 1.22
CA LYS A 47 -4.30 -14.88 1.81
C LYS A 47 -3.95 -16.33 1.52
N LYS A 48 -3.02 -16.55 0.57
CA LYS A 48 -2.55 -17.89 0.22
C LYS A 48 -2.04 -18.58 1.47
N LYS A 49 -2.51 -19.80 1.72
CA LYS A 49 -2.08 -20.54 2.90
C LYS A 49 -0.59 -20.88 2.76
N PRO A 50 0.21 -20.89 3.84
CA PRO A 50 1.62 -21.28 3.78
C PRO A 50 1.86 -22.64 3.11
N SER A 51 0.90 -23.56 3.21
CA SER A 51 0.93 -24.87 2.56
C SER A 51 0.93 -24.81 1.03
N GLU A 52 0.37 -23.77 0.42
CA GLU A 52 0.35 -23.60 -1.05
C GLU A 52 1.73 -23.30 -1.61
N PHE A 53 2.66 -22.86 -0.78
CA PHE A 53 4.04 -22.58 -1.18
C PHE A 53 4.97 -23.79 -1.07
N ALA A 54 4.51 -24.91 -0.53
CA ALA A 54 5.30 -26.12 -0.38
C ALA A 54 5.68 -26.69 -1.76
N GLY A 55 6.98 -26.85 -2.02
CA GLY A 55 7.49 -27.45 -3.27
C GLY A 55 7.60 -26.48 -4.46
N ILE A 56 7.22 -25.21 -4.31
CA ILE A 56 7.44 -24.19 -5.36
C ILE A 56 8.94 -23.88 -5.51
N LEU A 57 9.68 -23.93 -4.41
CA LEU A 57 11.11 -23.60 -4.41
C LEU A 57 11.96 -24.81 -4.85
N ASN A 58 12.75 -24.63 -5.91
CA ASN A 58 13.73 -25.63 -6.32
C ASN A 58 14.79 -25.81 -5.22
N LYS A 59 15.14 -27.06 -4.91
CA LYS A 59 16.13 -27.43 -3.89
C LYS A 59 17.50 -26.82 -4.16
N GLU A 60 17.90 -26.68 -5.43
CA GLU A 60 19.19 -26.09 -5.80
C GLU A 60 19.21 -24.60 -5.52
N LEU A 61 18.15 -23.90 -5.92
CA LEU A 61 17.97 -22.47 -5.65
C LEU A 61 17.93 -22.20 -4.14
N ALA A 62 17.24 -23.06 -3.37
CA ALA A 62 17.19 -22.94 -1.92
C ALA A 62 18.57 -23.02 -1.27
N LYS A 63 19.43 -23.95 -1.73
CA LYS A 63 20.81 -24.07 -1.24
C LYS A 63 21.64 -22.83 -1.57
N GLN A 64 21.49 -22.30 -2.78
CA GLN A 64 22.20 -21.10 -3.19
C GLN A 64 21.79 -19.90 -2.33
N MET A 65 20.50 -19.73 -2.07
CA MET A 65 20.01 -18.66 -1.18
C MET A 65 20.58 -18.76 0.24
N ILE A 66 20.72 -19.98 0.78
CA ILE A 66 21.34 -20.17 2.11
C ILE A 66 22.80 -19.70 2.11
N VAL A 67 23.56 -20.06 1.07
CA VAL A 67 24.97 -19.65 0.92
C VAL A 67 25.08 -18.13 0.80
N ASP A 68 24.20 -17.50 0.02
CA ASP A 68 24.20 -16.05 -0.16
C ASP A 68 23.89 -15.33 1.17
N ILE A 69 22.91 -15.83 1.94
CA ILE A 69 22.57 -15.28 3.26
C ILE A 69 23.76 -15.40 4.24
N GLU A 70 24.45 -16.54 4.24
CA GLU A 70 25.62 -16.75 5.11
C GLU A 70 26.78 -15.81 4.75
N LYS A 71 26.99 -15.59 3.46
CA LYS A 71 27.99 -14.64 2.96
C LYS A 71 27.64 -13.21 3.38
N ASP A 72 26.41 -12.77 3.17
CA ASP A 72 25.95 -11.44 3.54
C ASP A 72 26.08 -11.21 5.05
N ARG A 73 25.71 -12.20 5.87
CA ARG A 73 25.89 -12.15 7.32
C ARG A 73 27.37 -11.98 7.69
N GLY A 74 28.25 -12.76 7.09
CA GLY A 74 29.69 -12.64 7.32
C GLY A 74 30.30 -11.32 6.82
N GLU A 75 29.70 -10.67 5.83
CA GLU A 75 30.08 -9.32 5.41
C GLU A 75 29.56 -8.24 6.38
N TRP A 76 28.38 -8.42 6.95
CA TRP A 76 27.82 -7.52 7.97
C TRP A 76 28.59 -7.59 9.29
N GLU A 77 28.92 -8.80 9.74
CA GLU A 77 29.70 -9.02 10.97
C GLU A 77 31.15 -8.51 10.84
N ARG A 78 31.73 -8.49 9.63
CA ARG A 78 33.07 -7.92 9.39
C ARG A 78 33.13 -6.39 9.41
N ARG A 79 31.98 -5.72 9.34
CA ARG A 79 31.88 -4.25 9.34
C ARG A 79 31.68 -3.67 10.76
N PHE A 80 31.55 -4.52 11.77
CA PHE A 80 31.54 -4.18 13.19
C PHE A 80 32.74 -4.83 13.90
#